data_AF-A0AAV0PWS7-F1
#
_entry.id   AF-A0AAV0PWS7-F1
#
_cell.length_a   1.000
_cell.length_b   1.000
_cell.length_c   1.000
_cell.angle_alpha   90.00
_cell.angle_beta   90.00
_cell.angle_gamma   90.00
#
_symmetry.space_group_name_H-M   'P 1'
#
loop_
_entity.id
_entity.type
_entity.pdbx_description
1 polymer ?
#
loop_
_entity_poly.entity_id
_entity_poly.type
_entity_poly.pdbx_seq_one_letter_code
_entity_poly.pdbx_strand_id
1 'polypeptide(L)'
;MRIYEPDQFTLQALNNTSIELALDVPNEVIPTLAGDPAAATAWVQTNVISYTPSVQFRYIVVGNEVMPTDPISQSVLPAMHNIQNALANVKVSTTIRVDLLGTTYPPSAGAFADSATAYVVPIVQFLAANGAPLLANVYPYFAYIGSSGQVALDYAIFGTGGRVVVHDGVLGYQNLFHAMVDSVYAALEKAGAPNLQVVVSETGWPSAGNDGATPENAAAYYLGLTNGTVTSGTPKRPGQPVETYLFAMFDENQKPGAASEQHFGLFTPDKQPKYPLVKFTN
;
A
#
# COMPACT_ATOMS: atom_id res chain seq x y z
N MET A 1 9.59 6.82 2.25
CA MET A 1 9.24 7.32 0.89
C MET A 1 9.01 6.14 -0.03
N ARG A 2 8.04 6.22 -0.95
CA ARG A 2 7.86 5.22 -2.01
C ARG A 2 8.01 5.91 -3.37
N ILE A 3 8.71 5.28 -4.30
CA ILE A 3 8.80 5.73 -5.70
C ILE A 3 8.44 4.57 -6.62
N TYR A 4 7.71 4.89 -7.69
CA TYR A 4 7.06 3.92 -8.58
C TYR A 4 7.95 3.38 -9.71
N GLU A 5 9.16 3.92 -9.81
CA GLU A 5 10.18 3.51 -10.78
C GLU A 5 11.58 3.92 -10.27
N PRO A 6 12.66 3.30 -10.78
CA PRO A 6 14.03 3.65 -10.40
C PRO A 6 14.52 4.95 -11.07
N ASP A 7 13.88 6.07 -10.75
CA ASP A 7 14.31 7.40 -11.20
C ASP A 7 15.68 7.75 -10.61
N GLN A 8 16.68 7.86 -11.49
CA GLN A 8 18.07 8.03 -11.09
C GLN A 8 18.31 9.39 -10.42
N PHE A 9 17.57 10.44 -10.81
CA PHE A 9 17.69 11.75 -10.17
C PHE A 9 17.21 11.71 -8.71
N THR A 10 16.09 11.04 -8.46
CA THR A 10 15.55 10.84 -7.12
C THR A 10 16.48 9.98 -6.26
N LEU A 11 17.01 8.87 -6.80
CA LEU A 11 17.98 8.03 -6.10
C LEU A 11 19.25 8.82 -5.72
N GLN A 12 19.76 9.66 -6.63
CA GLN A 12 20.90 10.53 -6.34
C GLN A 12 20.58 11.57 -5.26
N ALA A 13 19.38 12.16 -5.29
CA ALA A 13 18.94 13.15 -4.30
C ALA A 13 18.75 12.55 -2.89
N LEU A 14 18.47 11.24 -2.80
CA LEU A 14 18.33 10.53 -1.54
C LEU A 14 19.66 10.12 -0.89
N ASN A 15 20.79 10.29 -1.58
CA ASN A 15 22.10 9.93 -1.05
C ASN A 15 22.39 10.59 0.30
N ASN A 16 22.75 9.76 1.28
CA ASN A 16 23.08 10.15 2.65
C ASN A 16 21.93 10.83 3.42
N THR A 17 20.69 10.70 2.96
CA THR A 17 19.51 11.06 3.75
C THR A 17 19.16 9.93 4.73
N SER A 18 18.30 10.22 5.71
CA SER A 18 17.74 9.22 6.61
C SER A 18 16.40 8.65 6.14
N ILE A 19 16.02 8.88 4.87
CA ILE A 19 14.72 8.50 4.34
C ILE A 19 14.78 7.04 3.88
N GLU A 20 14.02 6.17 4.55
CA GLU A 20 13.79 4.80 4.10
C GLU A 20 12.97 4.77 2.81
N LEU A 21 13.40 3.98 1.83
CA LEU A 21 12.87 3.93 0.47
C LEU A 21 12.24 2.58 0.14
N ALA A 22 10.95 2.59 -0.23
CA ALA A 22 10.33 1.53 -1.01
C ALA A 22 10.49 1.87 -2.50
N LEU A 23 11.17 1.01 -3.25
CA LEU A 23 11.41 1.19 -4.68
C LEU A 23 10.63 0.14 -5.47
N ASP A 24 9.72 0.58 -6.32
CA ASP A 24 8.97 -0.30 -7.19
C ASP A 24 9.78 -0.75 -8.42
N VAL A 25 9.51 -1.98 -8.84
CA VAL A 25 9.85 -2.51 -10.16
C VAL A 25 8.66 -2.24 -11.08
N PRO A 26 8.84 -1.44 -12.15
CA PRO A 26 7.76 -1.15 -13.08
C PRO A 26 7.17 -2.41 -13.70
N ASN A 27 5.84 -2.45 -13.85
CA ASN A 27 5.09 -3.61 -14.33
C ASN A 27 5.60 -4.11 -15.69
N GLU A 28 6.06 -3.20 -16.55
CA GLU A 28 6.50 -3.44 -17.92
C GLU A 28 7.78 -4.28 -18.00
N VAL A 29 8.65 -4.21 -16.99
CA VAL A 29 9.93 -4.94 -16.98
C VAL A 29 9.84 -6.28 -16.28
N ILE A 30 8.78 -6.54 -15.51
CA ILE A 30 8.61 -7.78 -14.72
C ILE A 30 8.77 -9.05 -15.56
N PRO A 31 8.16 -9.19 -16.76
CA PRO A 31 8.35 -10.39 -17.58
C PRO A 31 9.81 -10.67 -17.94
N THR A 32 10.59 -9.61 -18.21
CA THR A 32 12.03 -9.76 -18.50
C THR A 32 12.79 -10.23 -17.28
N LEU A 33 12.54 -9.63 -16.11
CA LEU A 33 13.23 -10.02 -14.86
C LEU A 33 12.83 -11.41 -14.37
N ALA A 34 11.60 -11.85 -14.70
CA ALA A 34 11.12 -13.21 -14.45
C ALA A 34 11.83 -14.24 -15.32
N GLY A 35 11.97 -13.96 -16.61
CA GLY A 35 12.52 -14.88 -17.60
C GLY A 35 14.05 -15.00 -17.61
N ASP A 36 14.76 -14.00 -17.09
CA ASP A 36 16.22 -13.95 -17.10
C ASP A 36 16.81 -13.50 -15.74
N PRO A 37 17.38 -14.43 -14.96
CA PRO A 37 18.06 -14.12 -13.70
C PRO A 37 19.25 -13.15 -13.85
N ALA A 38 19.92 -13.14 -15.01
CA ALA A 38 21.01 -12.20 -15.28
C ALA A 38 20.46 -10.78 -15.47
N ALA A 39 19.30 -10.63 -16.13
CA ALA A 39 18.61 -9.35 -16.23
C ALA A 39 18.16 -8.84 -14.86
N ALA A 40 17.61 -9.70 -13.99
CA ALA A 40 17.27 -9.34 -12.61
C ALA A 40 18.50 -8.89 -11.81
N THR A 41 19.61 -9.61 -11.93
CA THR A 41 20.88 -9.25 -11.28
C THR A 41 21.40 -7.89 -11.78
N ALA A 42 21.35 -7.64 -13.09
CA ALA A 42 21.76 -6.37 -13.67
C ALA A 42 20.85 -5.21 -13.22
N TRP A 43 19.54 -5.44 -13.12
CA TRP A 43 18.57 -4.47 -12.61
C TRP A 43 18.87 -4.10 -11.16
N VAL A 44 19.10 -5.10 -10.30
CA VAL A 44 19.46 -4.89 -8.88
C VAL A 44 20.80 -4.16 -8.76
N GLN A 45 21.80 -4.54 -9.55
CA GLN A 45 23.10 -3.88 -9.55
C GLN A 45 22.98 -2.39 -9.89
N THR A 46 22.21 -2.08 -10.93
CA THR A 46 22.05 -0.71 -11.44
C THR A 46 21.24 0.16 -10.48
N ASN A 47 20.12 -0.36 -9.97
CA ASN A 47 19.11 0.46 -9.29
C ASN A 47 19.18 0.41 -7.76
N VAL A 48 19.87 -0.59 -7.19
CA VAL A 48 19.94 -0.80 -5.74
C VAL A 48 21.38 -0.79 -5.24
N ILE A 49 22.22 -1.69 -5.75
CA ILE A 49 23.59 -1.87 -5.23
C ILE A 49 24.44 -0.63 -5.50
N SER A 50 24.32 -0.01 -6.68
CA SER A 50 25.08 1.20 -7.03
C SER A 50 24.78 2.41 -6.14
N TYR A 51 23.65 2.38 -5.41
CA TYR A 51 23.22 3.42 -4.48
C TYR A 51 23.37 3.02 -3.00
N THR A 52 23.77 1.77 -2.72
CA THR A 52 23.95 1.25 -1.36
C THR A 52 25.40 1.47 -0.89
N PRO A 53 25.64 1.93 0.36
CA PRO A 53 24.68 2.14 1.44
C PRO A 53 24.13 3.57 1.55
N SER A 54 24.43 4.45 0.59
CA SER A 54 24.05 5.87 0.65
C SER A 54 22.54 6.11 0.64
N VAL A 55 21.77 5.28 -0.07
CA VAL A 55 20.29 5.27 -0.06
C VAL A 55 19.80 4.15 0.84
N GLN A 56 18.84 4.45 1.73
CA GLN A 56 18.29 3.49 2.68
C GLN A 56 17.14 2.70 2.06
N PHE A 57 17.44 1.69 1.26
CA PHE A 57 16.42 0.80 0.71
C PHE A 57 15.77 -0.05 1.81
N ARG A 58 14.46 0.10 1.94
CA ARG A 58 13.62 -0.66 2.86
C ARG A 58 12.98 -1.85 2.17
N TYR A 59 12.34 -1.60 1.02
CA TYR A 59 11.64 -2.61 0.24
C TYR A 59 11.97 -2.46 -1.25
N ILE A 60 12.12 -3.59 -1.94
CA ILE A 60 11.97 -3.64 -3.40
C ILE A 60 10.59 -4.25 -3.70
N VAL A 61 9.75 -3.50 -4.39
CA VAL A 61 8.33 -3.80 -4.58
C VAL A 61 8.11 -4.27 -6.01
N VAL A 62 7.96 -5.57 -6.21
CA VAL A 62 7.85 -6.17 -7.54
C VAL A 62 6.40 -6.14 -8.01
N GLY A 63 6.11 -5.14 -8.83
CA GLY A 63 4.78 -4.91 -9.37
C GLY A 63 3.88 -4.08 -8.47
N ASN A 64 3.05 -3.28 -9.13
CA ASN A 64 2.04 -2.45 -8.50
C ASN A 64 0.65 -2.86 -8.99
N GLU A 65 -0.19 -3.31 -8.06
CA GLU A 65 -1.60 -3.66 -8.30
C GLU A 65 -1.84 -4.70 -9.42
N VAL A 66 -0.92 -5.65 -9.61
CA VAL A 66 -1.06 -6.69 -10.61
C VAL A 66 -2.20 -7.64 -10.25
N MET A 67 -3.16 -7.79 -11.15
CA MET A 67 -4.33 -8.64 -10.97
C MET A 67 -4.13 -10.03 -11.61
N PRO A 68 -4.81 -11.09 -11.14
CA PRO A 68 -4.70 -12.44 -11.71
C PRO A 68 -5.05 -12.52 -13.20
N THR A 69 -5.85 -11.59 -13.69
CA THR A 69 -6.25 -11.48 -15.11
C THR A 69 -5.21 -10.78 -15.97
N ASP A 70 -4.22 -10.11 -15.38
CA ASP A 70 -3.23 -9.36 -16.12
C ASP A 70 -2.23 -10.31 -16.80
N PRO A 71 -1.77 -10.00 -18.02
CA PRO A 71 -0.81 -10.84 -18.75
C PRO A 71 0.50 -11.09 -17.98
N ILE A 72 0.88 -10.18 -17.09
CA ILE A 72 2.13 -10.24 -16.33
C ILE A 72 2.01 -10.97 -14.99
N SER A 73 0.81 -11.38 -14.57
CA SER A 73 0.56 -12.01 -13.26
C SER A 73 1.46 -13.22 -12.99
N GLN A 74 1.65 -14.08 -13.99
CA GLN A 74 2.51 -15.27 -13.90
C GLN A 74 4.01 -14.94 -13.75
N SER A 75 4.41 -13.70 -14.04
CA SER A 75 5.80 -13.24 -13.98
C SER A 75 6.17 -12.60 -12.65
N VAL A 76 5.20 -12.19 -11.82
CA VAL A 76 5.47 -11.47 -10.57
C VAL A 76 6.31 -12.32 -9.60
N LEU A 77 5.84 -13.53 -9.26
CA LEU A 77 6.55 -14.38 -8.31
C LEU A 77 7.95 -14.82 -8.83
N PRO A 78 8.13 -15.26 -10.09
CA PRO A 78 9.46 -15.53 -10.63
C PRO A 78 10.41 -14.31 -10.58
N ALA A 79 9.92 -13.11 -10.90
CA ALA A 79 10.72 -11.89 -10.79
C ALA A 79 11.11 -11.60 -9.32
N MET A 80 10.18 -11.79 -8.37
CA MET A 80 10.48 -11.67 -6.94
C MET A 80 11.59 -12.61 -6.50
N HIS A 81 11.56 -13.88 -6.94
CA HIS A 81 12.63 -14.83 -6.67
C HIS A 81 13.97 -14.38 -7.23
N ASN A 82 14.01 -13.99 -8.50
CA ASN A 82 15.26 -13.59 -9.16
C ASN A 82 15.86 -12.32 -8.51
N ILE A 83 15.02 -11.35 -8.17
CA ILE A 83 15.45 -10.11 -7.49
C ILE A 83 15.92 -10.41 -6.07
N GLN A 84 15.19 -11.23 -5.30
CA GLN A 84 15.58 -11.59 -3.93
C GLN A 84 16.91 -12.34 -3.90
N ASN A 85 17.17 -13.20 -4.89
CA ASN A 85 18.45 -13.91 -5.02
C ASN A 85 19.63 -12.97 -5.33
N ALA A 86 19.39 -11.83 -5.98
CA ALA A 86 20.40 -10.82 -6.28
C ALA A 86 20.61 -9.82 -5.12
N LEU A 87 19.75 -9.85 -4.08
CA LEU A 87 19.81 -8.96 -2.92
C LEU A 87 20.38 -9.68 -1.70
N ALA A 88 21.12 -8.93 -0.87
CA ALA A 88 21.64 -9.45 0.39
C ALA A 88 20.68 -9.21 1.58
N ASN A 89 20.29 -7.95 1.82
CA ASN A 89 19.61 -7.54 3.07
C ASN A 89 18.28 -6.81 2.87
N VAL A 90 17.95 -6.39 1.65
CA VAL A 90 16.70 -5.68 1.35
C VAL A 90 15.58 -6.70 1.13
N LYS A 91 14.41 -6.43 1.68
CA LYS A 91 13.24 -7.30 1.55
C LYS A 91 12.54 -7.07 0.21
N VAL A 92 12.23 -8.15 -0.49
CA VAL A 92 11.37 -8.11 -1.68
C VAL A 92 9.91 -8.31 -1.28
N SER A 93 9.04 -7.44 -1.78
CA SER A 93 7.59 -7.56 -1.64
C SER A 93 6.89 -7.30 -2.98
N THR A 94 5.57 -7.20 -2.95
CA THR A 94 4.69 -6.75 -4.04
C THR A 94 3.52 -5.99 -3.43
N THR A 95 2.83 -5.15 -4.20
CA THR A 95 1.60 -4.52 -3.73
C THR A 95 0.36 -5.25 -4.25
N ILE A 96 -0.66 -5.30 -3.39
CA ILE A 96 -2.00 -5.73 -3.79
C ILE A 96 -2.99 -4.58 -3.63
N ARG A 97 -4.08 -4.65 -4.38
CA ARG A 97 -5.31 -3.91 -4.07
C ARG A 97 -6.16 -4.70 -3.08
N VAL A 98 -6.89 -4.00 -2.22
CA VAL A 98 -7.81 -4.66 -1.27
C VAL A 98 -8.95 -5.41 -1.99
N ASP A 99 -9.32 -5.01 -3.22
CA ASP A 99 -10.33 -5.72 -4.01
C ASP A 99 -9.83 -7.02 -4.67
N LEU A 100 -8.59 -7.44 -4.37
CA LEU A 100 -8.15 -8.82 -4.56
C LEU A 100 -8.83 -9.79 -3.56
N LEU A 101 -9.39 -9.25 -2.47
CA LEU A 101 -10.25 -10.00 -1.54
C LEU A 101 -11.66 -10.16 -2.13
N GLY A 102 -12.19 -11.37 -2.04
CA GLY A 102 -13.57 -11.67 -2.44
C GLY A 102 -14.58 -11.48 -1.31
N THR A 103 -14.14 -11.57 -0.06
CA THR A 103 -14.97 -11.31 1.14
C THR A 103 -14.21 -10.37 2.05
N THR A 104 -14.88 -9.34 2.55
CA THR A 104 -14.31 -8.29 3.43
C THR A 104 -15.24 -7.91 4.59
N TYR A 105 -16.46 -8.44 4.65
CA TYR A 105 -17.42 -8.14 5.71
C TYR A 105 -18.02 -9.40 6.35
N PRO A 106 -18.02 -9.51 7.69
CA PRO A 106 -17.23 -8.66 8.61
C PRO A 106 -15.72 -8.87 8.39
N PRO A 107 -14.83 -8.01 8.93
CA PRO A 107 -13.39 -8.12 8.66
C PRO A 107 -12.77 -9.49 8.96
N SER A 108 -13.22 -10.22 9.98
CA SER A 108 -12.79 -11.60 10.28
C SER A 108 -13.13 -12.60 9.17
N ALA A 109 -14.13 -12.30 8.34
CA ALA A 109 -14.49 -13.08 7.16
C ALA A 109 -13.57 -12.78 5.95
N GLY A 110 -12.67 -11.79 6.06
CA GLY A 110 -11.64 -11.44 5.08
C GLY A 110 -11.00 -12.65 4.40
N ALA A 111 -11.11 -12.75 3.07
CA ALA A 111 -10.56 -13.85 2.29
C ALA A 111 -10.21 -13.37 0.87
N PHE A 112 -9.09 -13.85 0.32
CA PHE A 112 -8.78 -13.67 -1.10
C PHE A 112 -9.90 -14.26 -1.96
N ALA A 113 -10.19 -13.63 -3.11
CA ALA A 113 -11.15 -14.20 -4.04
C ALA A 113 -10.65 -15.58 -4.54
N ASP A 114 -11.56 -16.50 -4.80
CA ASP A 114 -11.21 -17.83 -5.34
C ASP A 114 -10.39 -17.70 -6.63
N SER A 115 -10.79 -16.75 -7.50
CA SER A 115 -10.08 -16.42 -8.74
C SER A 115 -8.67 -15.85 -8.54
N ALA A 116 -8.37 -15.28 -7.36
CA ALA A 116 -7.08 -14.72 -7.03
C ALA A 116 -6.15 -15.70 -6.30
N THR A 117 -6.70 -16.77 -5.72
CA THR A 117 -5.98 -17.68 -4.83
C THR A 117 -4.75 -18.31 -5.50
N ALA A 118 -4.88 -18.77 -6.75
CA ALA A 118 -3.78 -19.39 -7.49
C ALA A 118 -2.61 -18.43 -7.77
N TYR A 119 -2.88 -17.12 -7.80
CA TYR A 119 -1.89 -16.07 -8.00
C TYR A 119 -1.27 -15.62 -6.67
N VAL A 120 -2.11 -15.28 -5.68
CA VAL A 120 -1.65 -14.58 -4.47
C VAL A 120 -1.10 -15.51 -3.39
N VAL A 121 -1.60 -16.74 -3.25
CA VAL A 121 -1.15 -17.64 -2.17
C VAL A 121 0.34 -18.02 -2.30
N PRO A 122 0.85 -18.38 -3.49
CA PRO A 122 2.29 -18.61 -3.67
C PRO A 122 3.16 -17.38 -3.34
N ILE A 123 2.68 -16.17 -3.66
CA ILE A 123 3.35 -14.91 -3.28
C ILE A 123 3.37 -14.76 -1.76
N VAL A 124 2.24 -14.96 -1.08
CA VAL A 124 2.14 -14.90 0.38
C VAL A 124 3.11 -15.87 1.06
N GLN A 125 3.23 -17.09 0.53
CA GLN A 125 4.19 -18.09 1.02
C GLN A 125 5.64 -17.65 0.83
N PHE A 126 5.96 -17.08 -0.34
CA PHE A 126 7.28 -16.50 -0.60
C PHE A 126 7.62 -15.39 0.40
N LEU A 127 6.69 -14.46 0.64
CA LEU A 127 6.91 -13.36 1.58
C LEU A 127 7.14 -13.87 3.00
N ALA A 128 6.32 -14.83 3.44
CA ALA A 128 6.45 -15.46 4.75
C ALA A 128 7.81 -16.17 4.91
N ALA A 129 8.25 -16.92 3.89
CA ALA A 129 9.53 -17.62 3.91
C ALA A 129 10.74 -16.67 3.98
N ASN A 130 10.62 -15.46 3.43
CA ASN A 130 11.69 -14.46 3.41
C ASN A 130 11.59 -13.43 4.55
N GLY A 131 10.57 -13.53 5.40
CA GLY A 131 10.28 -12.54 6.45
C GLY A 131 10.07 -11.13 5.88
N ALA A 132 9.42 -11.04 4.72
CA ALA A 132 9.02 -9.79 4.09
C ALA A 132 7.54 -9.51 4.36
N PRO A 133 7.10 -8.25 4.48
CA PRO A 133 5.68 -7.94 4.59
C PRO A 133 4.95 -8.10 3.26
N LEU A 134 3.62 -8.14 3.29
CA LEU A 134 2.77 -7.86 2.13
C LEU A 134 2.47 -6.35 2.12
N LEU A 135 2.67 -5.70 0.98
CA LEU A 135 2.25 -4.31 0.79
C LEU A 135 0.82 -4.29 0.23
N ALA A 136 -0.04 -3.41 0.77
CA ALA A 136 -1.43 -3.27 0.34
C ALA A 136 -1.81 -1.81 0.15
N ASN A 137 -2.42 -1.50 -0.99
CA ASN A 137 -3.04 -0.21 -1.27
C ASN A 137 -4.44 -0.19 -0.64
N VAL A 138 -4.62 0.61 0.40
CA VAL A 138 -5.83 0.64 1.24
C VAL A 138 -6.50 1.99 1.12
N TYR A 139 -7.62 2.05 0.40
CA TYR A 139 -8.35 3.30 0.16
C TYR A 139 -9.80 3.23 0.66
N PRO A 140 -10.07 3.70 1.89
CA PRO A 140 -11.42 3.95 2.39
C PRO A 140 -12.25 4.84 1.46
N TYR A 141 -11.60 5.77 0.74
CA TYR A 141 -12.24 6.63 -0.25
C TYR A 141 -12.98 5.85 -1.35
N PHE A 142 -12.31 4.88 -1.98
CA PHE A 142 -12.92 4.09 -3.06
C PHE A 142 -14.04 3.19 -2.54
N ALA A 143 -13.88 2.62 -1.35
CA ALA A 143 -14.95 1.88 -0.69
C ALA A 143 -16.17 2.78 -0.38
N TYR A 144 -15.95 4.02 0.07
CA TYR A 144 -17.01 5.00 0.30
C TYR A 144 -17.81 5.29 -0.98
N ILE A 145 -17.15 5.77 -2.04
CA ILE A 145 -17.85 6.15 -3.28
C ILE A 145 -18.44 4.95 -4.04
N GLY A 146 -17.84 3.76 -3.90
CA GLY A 146 -18.31 2.54 -4.56
C GLY A 146 -19.44 1.81 -3.82
N SER A 147 -19.74 2.19 -2.57
CA SER A 147 -20.68 1.46 -1.71
C SER A 147 -22.16 1.71 -1.97
N SER A 148 -22.51 2.63 -2.89
CA SER A 148 -23.88 3.08 -3.08
C SER A 148 -24.57 3.53 -1.78
N GLY A 149 -23.81 4.16 -0.87
CA GLY A 149 -24.30 4.69 0.40
C GLY A 149 -24.26 3.71 1.59
N GLN A 150 -23.77 2.48 1.40
CA GLN A 150 -23.62 1.52 2.50
C GLN A 150 -22.45 1.86 3.44
N VAL A 151 -21.41 2.51 2.92
CA VAL A 151 -20.30 3.02 3.72
C VAL A 151 -20.57 4.49 4.04
N ALA A 152 -20.77 4.79 5.31
CA ALA A 152 -20.96 6.17 5.76
C ALA A 152 -19.65 6.97 5.68
N LEU A 153 -19.75 8.26 5.32
CA LEU A 153 -18.59 9.13 5.19
C LEU A 153 -17.80 9.22 6.50
N ASP A 154 -18.48 9.41 7.63
CA ASP A 154 -17.88 9.51 8.96
C ASP A 154 -17.05 8.27 9.33
N TYR A 155 -17.48 7.08 8.91
CA TYR A 155 -16.72 5.84 9.08
C TYR A 155 -15.46 5.80 8.21
N ALA A 156 -15.50 6.36 7.01
CA ALA A 156 -14.39 6.37 6.06
C ALA A 156 -13.32 7.43 6.37
N ILE A 157 -13.69 8.55 7.00
CA ILE A 157 -12.78 9.68 7.31
C ILE A 157 -12.47 9.85 8.81
N PHE A 158 -12.63 8.80 9.61
CA PHE A 158 -12.35 8.83 11.07
C PHE A 158 -13.25 9.81 11.87
N GLY A 159 -14.42 10.14 11.34
CA GLY A 159 -15.38 11.10 11.92
C GLY A 159 -16.44 10.51 12.85
N THR A 160 -16.32 9.25 13.27
CA THR A 160 -17.35 8.55 14.06
C THR A 160 -17.47 9.01 15.52
N GLY A 161 -16.55 9.84 16.00
CA GLY A 161 -16.51 10.30 17.39
C GLY A 161 -16.22 9.17 18.40
N GLY A 162 -15.50 8.13 17.97
CA GLY A 162 -15.17 6.96 18.79
C GLY A 162 -16.26 5.88 18.83
N ARG A 163 -17.37 6.09 18.13
CA ARG A 163 -18.45 5.10 18.03
C ARG A 163 -18.01 3.89 17.20
N VAL A 164 -18.27 2.68 17.71
CA VAL A 164 -18.11 1.44 16.95
C VAL A 164 -19.19 1.37 15.86
N VAL A 165 -18.78 1.17 14.62
CA VAL A 165 -19.67 1.06 13.45
C VAL A 165 -19.89 -0.41 13.08
N VAL A 166 -18.83 -1.21 13.12
CA VAL A 166 -18.90 -2.65 12.84
C VAL A 166 -18.52 -3.43 14.10
N HIS A 167 -19.40 -4.34 14.52
CA HIS A 167 -19.14 -5.33 15.54
C HIS A 167 -18.83 -6.68 14.88
N ASP A 168 -17.67 -7.25 15.19
CA ASP A 168 -17.16 -8.50 14.62
C ASP A 168 -16.67 -9.41 15.75
N GLY A 169 -17.62 -10.15 16.33
CA GLY A 169 -17.39 -10.87 17.58
C GLY A 169 -16.99 -9.90 18.70
N VAL A 170 -15.77 -10.06 19.23
CA VAL A 170 -15.21 -9.19 20.27
C VAL A 170 -14.52 -7.95 19.72
N LEU A 171 -14.31 -7.87 18.40
CA LEU A 171 -13.65 -6.76 17.75
C LEU A 171 -14.67 -5.68 17.39
N GLY A 172 -14.32 -4.42 17.63
CA GLY A 172 -15.11 -3.26 17.25
C GLY A 172 -14.31 -2.33 16.36
N TYR A 173 -14.85 -1.99 15.19
CA TYR A 173 -14.21 -1.09 14.24
C TYR A 173 -14.89 0.28 14.27
N GLN A 174 -14.12 1.30 14.60
CA GLN A 174 -14.57 2.70 14.65
C GLN A 174 -14.26 3.46 13.35
N ASN A 175 -13.40 2.91 12.49
CA ASN A 175 -13.03 3.48 11.20
C ASN A 175 -12.88 2.36 10.16
N LEU A 176 -13.08 2.71 8.89
CA LEU A 176 -13.03 1.77 7.77
C LEU A 176 -11.60 1.30 7.47
N PHE A 177 -10.60 2.16 7.68
CA PHE A 177 -9.19 1.82 7.47
C PHE A 177 -8.78 0.56 8.25
N HIS A 178 -9.05 0.52 9.56
CA HIS A 178 -8.77 -0.65 10.40
C HIS A 178 -9.54 -1.89 9.94
N ALA A 179 -10.80 -1.74 9.52
CA ALA A 179 -11.60 -2.86 9.02
C ALA A 179 -11.03 -3.44 7.71
N MET A 180 -10.56 -2.57 6.80
CA MET A 180 -9.92 -3.01 5.56
C MET A 180 -8.58 -3.70 5.82
N VAL A 181 -7.73 -3.15 6.70
CA VAL A 181 -6.45 -3.76 7.09
C VAL A 181 -6.68 -5.12 7.75
N ASP A 182 -7.65 -5.23 8.66
CA ASP A 182 -7.94 -6.50 9.36
C ASP A 182 -8.61 -7.54 8.44
N SER A 183 -9.28 -7.11 7.38
CA SER A 183 -9.73 -8.00 6.31
C SER A 183 -8.55 -8.64 5.56
N VAL A 184 -7.50 -7.85 5.28
CA VAL A 184 -6.25 -8.37 4.69
C VAL A 184 -5.56 -9.34 5.64
N TYR A 185 -5.44 -9.01 6.94
CA TYR A 185 -4.88 -9.94 7.93
C TYR A 185 -5.68 -11.25 8.02
N ALA A 186 -7.01 -11.19 8.01
CA ALA A 186 -7.85 -12.38 8.01
C ALA A 186 -7.66 -13.24 6.74
N ALA A 187 -7.49 -12.60 5.57
CA ALA A 187 -7.19 -13.31 4.33
C ALA A 187 -5.81 -13.99 4.37
N LEU A 188 -4.81 -13.33 4.94
CA LEU A 188 -3.46 -13.89 5.13
C LEU A 188 -3.46 -15.10 6.08
N GLU A 189 -4.22 -15.04 7.17
CA GLU A 189 -4.40 -16.18 8.08
C GLU A 189 -4.98 -17.40 7.35
N LYS A 190 -6.01 -17.20 6.50
CA LYS A 190 -6.62 -18.26 5.69
C LYS A 190 -5.70 -18.77 4.57
N ALA A 191 -4.80 -17.92 4.08
CA ALA A 191 -3.75 -18.30 3.14
C ALA A 191 -2.54 -19.00 3.80
N GLY A 192 -2.59 -19.26 5.11
CA GLY A 192 -1.55 -19.99 5.84
C GLY A 192 -0.38 -19.12 6.31
N ALA A 193 -0.53 -17.79 6.32
CA ALA A 193 0.52 -16.85 6.73
C ALA A 193 0.05 -15.92 7.87
N PRO A 194 -0.33 -16.45 9.04
CA PRO A 194 -0.95 -15.68 10.12
C PRO A 194 -0.04 -14.59 10.74
N ASN A 195 1.27 -14.75 10.61
CA ASN A 195 2.28 -13.84 11.15
C ASN A 195 2.81 -12.85 10.11
N LEU A 196 2.33 -12.91 8.87
CA LEU A 196 2.79 -12.01 7.81
C LEU A 196 2.33 -10.59 8.12
N GLN A 197 3.27 -9.66 8.15
CA GLN A 197 2.99 -8.24 8.40
C GLN A 197 2.38 -7.59 7.16
N VAL A 198 1.47 -6.64 7.38
CA VAL A 198 0.90 -5.80 6.32
C VAL A 198 1.48 -4.40 6.44
N VAL A 199 2.04 -3.90 5.34
CA VAL A 199 2.40 -2.49 5.16
C VAL A 199 1.33 -1.86 4.28
N VAL A 200 0.76 -0.74 4.70
CA VAL A 200 -0.15 0.03 3.83
C VAL A 200 0.71 0.87 2.88
N SER A 201 0.86 0.40 1.65
CA SER A 201 1.75 0.98 0.66
C SER A 201 1.19 2.22 -0.03
N GLU A 202 -0.12 2.40 0.04
CA GLU A 202 -0.83 3.62 -0.34
C GLU A 202 -2.11 3.78 0.45
N THR A 203 -2.39 5.02 0.84
CA THR A 203 -3.69 5.43 1.32
C THR A 203 -3.86 6.93 1.21
N GLY A 204 -5.05 7.40 0.84
CA GLY A 204 -5.28 8.83 0.66
C GLY A 204 -6.74 9.17 0.42
N TRP A 205 -7.01 10.47 0.35
CA TRP A 205 -8.33 11.01 0.06
C TRP A 205 -8.19 12.25 -0.84
N PRO A 206 -8.83 12.27 -2.02
CA PRO A 206 -8.67 13.36 -2.96
C PRO A 206 -9.39 14.62 -2.48
N SER A 207 -8.82 15.79 -2.78
CA SER A 207 -9.42 17.07 -2.38
C SER A 207 -10.46 17.63 -3.36
N ALA A 208 -10.62 17.01 -4.53
CA ALA A 208 -11.54 17.46 -5.57
C ALA A 208 -11.79 16.35 -6.60
N GLY A 209 -12.70 16.60 -7.55
CA GLY A 209 -12.82 15.82 -8.79
C GLY A 209 -13.86 14.70 -8.78
N ASN A 210 -14.48 14.38 -7.63
CA ASN A 210 -15.55 13.37 -7.54
C ASN A 210 -16.32 13.48 -6.20
N ASP A 211 -17.32 12.63 -5.98
CA ASP A 211 -18.14 12.59 -4.77
C ASP A 211 -17.30 12.37 -3.51
N GLY A 212 -17.60 13.13 -2.46
CA GLY A 212 -16.86 13.13 -1.20
C GLY A 212 -15.42 13.70 -1.27
N ALA A 213 -14.91 14.04 -2.46
CA ALA A 213 -13.59 14.62 -2.63
C ALA A 213 -13.64 16.13 -2.38
N THR A 214 -13.34 16.56 -1.14
CA THR A 214 -13.25 17.97 -0.76
C THR A 214 -11.99 18.20 0.08
N PRO A 215 -11.45 19.43 0.12
CA PRO A 215 -10.30 19.73 0.98
C PRO A 215 -10.56 19.42 2.46
N GLU A 216 -11.80 19.60 2.94
CA GLU A 216 -12.19 19.32 4.32
C GLU A 216 -12.18 17.82 4.62
N ASN A 217 -12.75 17.00 3.74
CA ASN A 217 -12.76 15.55 3.92
C ASN A 217 -11.35 14.97 3.79
N ALA A 218 -10.54 15.47 2.86
CA ALA A 218 -9.15 15.08 2.73
C ALA A 218 -8.35 15.42 3.99
N ALA A 219 -8.49 16.65 4.52
CA ALA A 219 -7.86 17.06 5.77
C ALA A 219 -8.30 16.18 6.95
N ALA A 220 -9.60 15.88 7.06
CA ALA A 220 -10.13 14.98 8.10
C ALA A 220 -9.54 13.57 8.00
N TYR A 221 -9.44 13.03 6.79
CA TYR A 221 -8.84 11.72 6.53
C TYR A 221 -7.38 11.65 7.00
N TYR A 222 -6.54 12.57 6.52
CA TYR A 222 -5.11 12.57 6.87
C TYR A 222 -4.86 12.90 8.34
N LEU A 223 -5.69 13.74 8.97
CA LEU A 223 -5.61 14.01 10.41
C LEU A 223 -6.02 12.78 11.22
N GLY A 224 -7.13 12.12 10.88
CA GLY A 224 -7.59 10.92 11.57
C GLY A 224 -6.61 9.77 11.48
N LEU A 225 -5.95 9.62 10.32
CA LEU A 225 -4.93 8.60 10.10
C LEU A 225 -3.66 8.86 10.95
N THR A 226 -3.18 10.10 10.99
CA THR A 226 -1.95 10.46 11.72
C THR A 226 -2.16 10.65 13.22
N ASN A 227 -3.40 10.86 13.68
CA ASN A 227 -3.75 11.02 15.10
C ASN A 227 -3.86 9.66 15.83
N GLY A 228 -2.78 8.90 15.85
CA GLY A 228 -2.66 7.66 16.63
C GLY A 228 -3.28 6.41 15.98
N THR A 229 -4.08 6.54 14.92
CA THR A 229 -4.69 5.39 14.22
C THR A 229 -3.64 4.41 13.70
N VAL A 230 -2.58 4.92 13.06
CA VAL A 230 -1.51 4.06 12.52
C VAL A 230 -0.58 3.53 13.62
N THR A 231 -0.36 4.28 14.71
CA THR A 231 0.60 3.88 15.76
C THR A 231 0.00 2.95 16.82
N SER A 232 -1.32 2.98 17.01
CA SER A 232 -2.02 2.08 17.95
C SER A 232 -2.23 0.66 17.43
N GLY A 233 -2.06 0.46 16.13
CA GLY A 233 -2.43 -0.78 15.44
C GLY A 233 -3.92 -0.91 15.18
N THR A 234 -4.35 -2.10 14.78
CA THR A 234 -5.76 -2.39 14.47
C THR A 234 -6.42 -3.18 15.60
N PRO A 235 -7.76 -3.31 15.63
CA PRO A 235 -8.44 -4.19 16.58
C PRO A 235 -7.89 -5.64 16.61
N LYS A 236 -7.55 -6.22 15.44
CA LYS A 236 -7.00 -7.59 15.34
C LYS A 236 -5.50 -7.67 15.66
N ARG A 237 -4.76 -6.58 15.54
CA ARG A 237 -3.32 -6.47 15.83
C ARG A 237 -3.04 -5.26 16.75
N PRO A 238 -3.57 -5.27 17.99
CA PRO A 238 -3.44 -4.12 18.89
C PRO A 238 -1.98 -3.93 19.32
N GLY A 239 -1.55 -2.66 19.40
CA GLY A 239 -0.19 -2.29 19.80
C GLY A 239 0.89 -2.56 18.75
N GLN A 240 0.50 -2.98 17.54
CA GLN A 240 1.42 -3.14 16.41
C GLN A 240 1.20 -2.00 15.42
N PRO A 241 2.11 -1.00 15.35
CA PRO A 241 2.00 0.09 14.39
C PRO A 241 1.86 -0.45 12.95
N VAL A 242 0.95 0.14 12.20
CA VAL A 242 0.78 -0.14 10.78
C VAL A 242 1.65 0.82 9.99
N GLU A 243 2.78 0.33 9.47
CA GLU A 243 3.61 1.12 8.55
C GLU A 243 2.76 1.56 7.36
N THR A 244 2.68 2.88 7.12
CA THR A 244 1.70 3.47 6.20
C THR A 244 2.34 4.56 5.34
N TYR A 245 2.16 4.45 4.04
CA TYR A 245 2.60 5.42 3.05
C TYR A 245 1.39 6.23 2.55
N LEU A 246 1.48 7.55 2.68
CA LEU A 246 0.42 8.46 2.23
C LEU A 246 0.52 8.69 0.73
N PHE A 247 -0.61 8.51 0.06
CA PHE A 247 -0.78 8.83 -1.34
C PHE A 247 -1.49 10.20 -1.46
N ALA A 248 -0.88 11.22 -2.06
CA ALA A 248 0.51 11.30 -2.54
C ALA A 248 1.17 12.63 -2.14
N MET A 249 2.45 12.79 -2.44
CA MET A 249 3.18 14.03 -2.09
C MET A 249 2.59 15.25 -2.82
N PHE A 250 2.31 15.14 -4.11
CA PHE A 250 1.84 16.24 -4.95
C PHE A 250 0.57 15.86 -5.70
N ASP A 251 -0.19 16.88 -6.11
CA ASP A 251 -1.22 16.72 -7.15
C ASP A 251 -0.56 16.41 -8.50
N GLU A 252 -1.00 15.34 -9.16
CA GLU A 252 -0.41 14.81 -10.39
C GLU A 252 -1.32 15.07 -11.58
N ASN A 253 -1.16 16.23 -12.22
CA ASN A 253 -2.05 16.72 -13.29
C ASN A 253 -2.07 15.89 -14.59
N GLN A 254 -1.18 14.92 -14.72
CA GLN A 254 -1.12 14.00 -15.86
C GLN A 254 -1.72 12.63 -15.56
N LYS A 255 -2.26 12.41 -14.34
CA LYS A 255 -2.89 11.13 -14.01
C LYS A 255 -4.14 10.91 -14.89
N PRO A 256 -4.24 9.72 -15.53
CA PRO A 256 -5.42 9.34 -16.30
C PRO A 256 -6.55 8.89 -15.36
N GLY A 257 -7.74 8.65 -15.91
CA GLY A 257 -8.86 8.08 -15.16
C GLY A 257 -9.82 9.14 -14.62
N ALA A 258 -10.34 8.91 -13.42
CA ALA A 258 -11.28 9.84 -12.79
C ALA A 258 -10.60 11.17 -12.46
N ALA A 259 -11.34 12.28 -12.51
CA ALA A 259 -10.77 13.60 -12.21
C ALA A 259 -10.18 13.68 -10.79
N SER A 260 -10.67 12.87 -9.85
CA SER A 260 -10.11 12.76 -8.49
C SER A 260 -8.63 12.31 -8.45
N GLU A 261 -8.18 11.54 -9.45
CA GLU A 261 -6.79 11.03 -9.51
C GLU A 261 -5.75 12.16 -9.55
N GLN A 262 -6.14 13.34 -10.02
CA GLN A 262 -5.26 14.51 -10.12
C GLN A 262 -5.18 15.32 -8.81
N HIS A 263 -5.88 14.90 -7.75
CA HIS A 263 -6.12 15.70 -6.55
C HIS A 263 -5.78 15.02 -5.21
N PHE A 264 -4.96 13.97 -5.21
CA PHE A 264 -4.52 13.24 -4.00
C PHE A 264 -3.34 13.89 -3.26
N GLY A 265 -2.77 14.98 -3.77
CA GLY A 265 -1.59 15.61 -3.19
C GLY A 265 -1.81 16.11 -1.78
N LEU A 266 -0.79 15.93 -0.93
CA LEU A 266 -0.61 16.65 0.33
C LEU A 266 -0.11 18.08 0.11
N PHE A 267 0.59 18.30 -1.00
CA PHE A 267 1.10 19.58 -1.44
C PHE A 267 0.63 19.89 -2.87
N THR A 268 0.53 21.18 -3.19
CA THR A 268 0.41 21.64 -4.57
C THR A 268 1.75 21.50 -5.30
N PRO A 269 1.79 21.55 -6.65
CA PRO A 269 3.04 21.46 -7.41
C PRO A 269 4.07 22.57 -7.10
N ASP A 270 3.61 23.74 -6.64
CA ASP A 270 4.44 24.84 -6.13
C ASP A 270 4.84 24.68 -4.64
N LYS A 271 4.65 23.47 -4.10
CA LYS A 271 5.10 23.02 -2.77
C LYS A 271 4.35 23.65 -1.59
N GLN A 272 3.19 24.25 -1.83
CA GLN A 272 2.35 24.75 -0.74
C GLN A 272 1.58 23.59 -0.10
N PRO A 273 1.56 23.49 1.24
CA PRO A 273 0.76 22.47 1.92
C PRO A 273 -0.73 22.70 1.69
N LYS A 274 -1.45 21.65 1.27
CA LYS A 274 -2.91 21.71 1.09
C LYS A 274 -3.66 21.60 2.41
N TYR A 275 -3.07 20.97 3.42
CA TYR A 275 -3.70 20.69 4.72
C TYR A 275 -2.81 21.16 5.89
N PRO A 276 -2.85 22.46 6.26
CA PRO A 276 -1.92 23.03 7.26
C PRO A 276 -2.01 22.41 8.66
N LEU A 277 -3.15 21.79 9.00
CA LEU A 277 -3.40 21.17 10.30
C LEU A 277 -2.82 19.75 10.42
N VAL A 278 -2.45 19.12 9.30
CA VAL A 278 -1.87 17.78 9.31
C VAL A 278 -0.38 17.90 9.58
N LYS A 279 0.05 17.44 10.76
CA LYS A 279 1.47 17.38 11.13
C LYS A 279 2.00 15.98 10.87
N PHE A 280 3.01 15.89 10.01
CA PHE A 280 3.77 14.67 9.77
C PHE A 280 5.00 14.70 10.68
N THR A 281 4.84 14.32 11.94
CA THR A 281 5.97 14.17 12.88
C THR A 281 6.27 12.71 13.09
N ASN A 282 7.57 12.37 13.04
CA ASN A 282 8.10 11.03 13.36
C ASN A 282 7.75 10.59 14.78
#